data_AF-A0A2V9RC95-F1
#
_entry.id   AF-A0A2V9RC95-F1
#
_cell.length_a   1.000
_cell.length_b   1.000
_cell.length_c   1.000
_cell.angle_alpha   90.00
_cell.angle_beta   90.00
_cell.angle_gamma   90.00
#
_symmetry.space_group_name_H-M   'P 1'
#
loop_
_entity.id
_entity.type
_entity.pdbx_description
1 polymer ?
#
loop_
_entity_poly.entity_id
_entity_poly.type
_entity_poly.pdbx_seq_one_letter_code
_entity_poly.pdbx_strand_id
1 'polypeptide(L)' 'MQRLRPIRLEREQYEELRRAILQRDGWRCQFCGAMTNLEVHHQQFRSHSGGDTEENLFTLCHSCHGTLH' A
#
# COMPACT_ATOMS: atom_id res chain seq x y z
N MET A 1 -4.87 -12.31 23.22
CA MET A 1 -4.62 -13.16 22.03
C MET A 1 -4.55 -12.23 20.81
N GLN A 2 -3.35 -11.91 20.33
CA GLN A 2 -3.21 -11.09 19.12
C GLN A 2 -3.60 -11.95 17.93
N ARG A 3 -4.69 -11.61 17.25
CA ARG A 3 -5.03 -12.20 15.95
C ARG A 3 -3.85 -11.93 15.03
N LEU A 4 -3.19 -13.00 14.56
CA LEU A 4 -2.17 -12.88 13.52
C LEU A 4 -2.84 -12.23 12.31
N ARG A 5 -2.41 -11.01 11.97
CA ARG A 5 -2.90 -10.34 10.76
C ARG A 5 -2.36 -11.10 9.55
N PRO A 6 -3.20 -11.49 8.58
CA PRO A 6 -2.73 -12.21 7.41
C PRO A 6 -1.75 -11.34 6.61
N ILE A 7 -0.66 -11.95 6.14
CA ILE A 7 0.34 -11.26 5.31
C ILE A 7 -0.26 -10.86 3.95
N ARG A 8 -1.15 -11.70 3.41
CA ARG A 8 -1.91 -11.43 2.20
C ARG A 8 -3.40 -11.54 2.49
N LEU A 9 -4.15 -10.49 2.16
CA LEU A 9 -5.61 -10.52 2.18
C LEU A 9 -6.15 -11.24 0.93
N GLU A 10 -7.39 -11.71 1.03
CA GLU A 10 -8.13 -12.17 -0.14
C GLU A 10 -8.35 -11.01 -1.11
N ARG A 11 -8.49 -11.32 -2.41
CA ARG A 11 -8.50 -10.30 -3.48
C ARG A 11 -9.50 -9.16 -3.22
N GLU A 12 -10.72 -9.48 -2.84
CA GLU A 12 -11.78 -8.50 -2.60
C GLU A 12 -11.44 -7.57 -1.42
N GLN A 13 -10.98 -8.15 -0.30
CA GLN A 13 -10.54 -7.41 0.88
C GLN A 13 -9.34 -6.52 0.58
N TYR A 14 -8.40 -7.01 -0.24
CA TYR A 14 -7.26 -6.23 -0.68
C TYR A 14 -7.67 -5.06 -1.59
N GLU A 15 -8.66 -5.25 -2.48
CA GLU A 15 -9.17 -4.18 -3.35
C GLU A 15 -9.91 -3.09 -2.55
N GLU A 16 -10.62 -3.45 -1.49
CA GLU A 16 -11.21 -2.50 -0.55
C GLU A 16 -10.14 -1.73 0.21
N LEU A 17 -9.15 -2.43 0.79
CA LEU A 17 -8.02 -1.81 1.47
C LEU A 17 -7.25 -0.87 0.53
N ARG A 18 -6.95 -1.31 -0.69
CA ARG A 18 -6.27 -0.49 -1.71
C ARG A 18 -7.02 0.81 -1.97
N ARG A 19 -8.35 0.75 -2.11
CA ARG A 19 -9.19 1.95 -2.30
C ARG A 19 -9.14 2.86 -1.08
N ALA A 20 -9.20 2.31 0.13
CA ALA A 20 -9.09 3.06 1.37
C ALA A 20 -7.75 3.81 1.47
N ILE A 21 -6.63 3.16 1.12
CA ILE A 21 -5.30 3.77 1.11
C ILE A 21 -5.20 4.91 0.09
N LEU A 22 -5.67 4.70 -1.14
CA LEU A 22 -5.70 5.76 -2.15
C LEU A 22 -6.53 6.96 -1.70
N GLN A 23 -7.67 6.72 -1.05
CA GLN A 23 -8.52 7.78 -0.51
C GLN A 23 -7.87 8.52 0.65
N ARG A 24 -7.30 7.80 1.62
CA ARG A 24 -6.55 8.36 2.77
C ARG A 24 -5.43 9.28 2.28
N ASP A 25 -4.70 8.83 1.27
CA ASP A 25 -3.55 9.50 0.69
C ASP A 25 -3.96 10.61 -0.30
N GLY A 26 -5.26 10.90 -0.42
CA GLY A 26 -5.78 11.99 -1.24
C GLY A 26 -5.57 11.79 -2.75
N TRP A 27 -5.48 10.55 -3.21
CA TRP A 27 -5.15 10.18 -4.59
C TRP A 27 -3.86 10.84 -5.07
N ARG A 28 -2.84 10.85 -4.19
CA ARG A 28 -1.54 11.45 -4.44
C ARG A 28 -0.41 10.55 -3.96
N CYS A 29 0.66 10.52 -4.74
CA CYS A 29 1.93 9.96 -4.33
C CYS A 29 2.40 10.64 -3.05
N GLN A 30 2.69 9.87 -2.00
CA GLN A 30 3.12 10.39 -0.71
C GLN A 30 4.56 10.92 -0.72
N PHE A 31 5.31 10.67 -1.80
CA PHE A 31 6.69 11.16 -1.96
C PHE A 31 6.79 12.44 -2.77
N CYS A 32 6.09 12.52 -3.91
CA CYS A 32 6.21 13.64 -4.85
C CYS A 32 4.90 14.40 -5.13
N GLY A 33 3.77 13.94 -4.60
CA GLY A 33 2.47 14.58 -4.80
C GLY A 33 1.81 14.35 -6.16
N ALA A 34 2.41 13.57 -7.06
CA ALA A 34 1.82 13.21 -8.35
C ALA A 34 0.45 12.52 -8.18
N MET A 35 -0.47 12.74 -9.12
CA MET A 35 -1.85 12.23 -9.06
C MET A 35 -2.14 11.12 -10.08
N THR A 36 -1.12 10.70 -10.85
CA THR A 36 -1.26 9.73 -11.94
C THR A 36 -0.38 8.52 -11.72
N ASN A 37 -0.75 7.40 -12.36
CA ASN A 37 -0.01 6.13 -12.30
C ASN A 37 0.27 5.69 -10.86
N LEU A 38 -0.78 5.69 -10.02
CA LEU A 38 -0.68 5.42 -8.59
C LEU A 38 -0.75 3.91 -8.29
N GLU A 39 0.15 3.48 -7.42
CA GLU A 39 0.29 2.13 -6.90
C GLU A 39 0.32 2.19 -5.37
N VAL A 40 -0.15 1.13 -4.72
CA VAL A 40 -0.06 0.97 -3.26
C VAL A 40 1.17 0.11 -2.98
N HIS A 41 2.08 0.65 -2.18
CA HIS A 41 3.36 0.06 -1.85
C HIS A 41 3.41 -0.41 -0.40
N HIS A 42 4.07 -1.54 -0.15
CA HIS A 42 4.34 -2.06 1.19
C HIS A 42 5.62 -1.44 1.76
N GLN A 43 5.53 -0.71 2.86
CA GLN A 43 6.70 -0.17 3.57
C GLN A 43 7.63 -1.30 4.06
N GLN A 44 7.06 -2.32 4.70
CA GLN A 44 7.73 -3.58 4.96
C GLN A 44 7.28 -4.59 3.92
N PHE A 45 8.24 -5.09 3.14
CA PHE A 45 7.95 -6.08 2.10
C PHE A 45 7.31 -7.34 2.68
N ARG A 46 6.45 -7.99 1.89
CA ARG A 46 5.86 -9.29 2.22
C ARG A 46 6.90 -10.39 2.47
N SER A 47 8.05 -10.33 1.79
CA SER A 47 9.20 -11.23 2.04
C SER A 47 9.81 -11.07 3.42
N HIS A 48 9.62 -9.90 4.05
CA HIS A 48 10.05 -9.57 5.40
C HIS A 48 8.87 -9.55 6.38
N SER A 49 7.82 -10.34 6.10
CA SER A 49 6.62 -10.48 6.94
C SER A 49 5.75 -9.23 7.08
N GLY A 50 5.91 -8.24 6.20
CA GLY A 50 5.00 -7.10 6.15
C GLY A 50 3.67 -7.46 5.50
N GLY A 51 2.57 -7.24 6.22
CA GLY A 51 1.23 -7.62 5.79
C GLY A 51 0.47 -6.55 5.03
N ASP A 52 -0.71 -6.92 4.54
CA ASP A 52 -1.68 -6.01 3.95
C ASP A 52 -2.45 -5.28 5.06
N THR A 53 -1.82 -4.26 5.64
CA THR A 53 -2.44 -3.43 6.68
C THR A 53 -2.31 -1.96 6.33
N GLU A 54 -3.23 -1.14 6.83
CA GLU A 54 -3.22 0.29 6.48
C GLU A 54 -1.93 1.00 6.89
N GLU A 55 -1.34 0.59 8.00
CA GLU A 55 -0.11 1.18 8.54
C GLU A 55 1.12 0.78 7.73
N ASN A 56 1.07 -0.36 7.02
CA ASN A 56 2.15 -0.87 6.19
C ASN A 56 2.03 -0.44 4.72
N LEU A 57 0.94 0.21 4.33
CA LEU A 57 0.63 0.55 2.94
C LEU A 57 0.58 2.06 2.74
N PHE A 58 1.15 2.52 1.63
CA PHE A 58 1.04 3.91 1.19
C PHE A 58 1.08 4.06 -0.33
N THR A 59 0.57 5.18 -0.81
CA THR A 59 0.41 5.47 -2.24
C THR A 59 1.68 6.08 -2.82
N LEU A 60 2.15 5.52 -3.94
CA LEU A 60 3.26 6.04 -4.73
C LEU A 60 2.86 6.15 -6.20
N CYS A 61 3.47 7.07 -6.94
CA CYS A 61 3.44 7.00 -8.39
C CYS A 61 4.47 5.99 -8.89
N HIS A 62 4.26 5.46 -10.10
CA HIS A 62 5.14 4.47 -10.72
C HIS A 62 6.63 4.88 -10.73
N SER A 63 6.95 6.17 -10.95
CA SER A 63 8.34 6.63 -10.93
C SER A 63 8.97 6.58 -9.54
N CYS A 64 8.26 7.03 -8.50
CA CYS A 64 8.74 6.91 -7.12
C CYS A 64 8.79 5.46 -6.64
N HIS A 65 7.83 4.63 -7.09
CA HIS A 65 7.80 3.21 -6.78
C HIS A 65 9.03 2.49 -7.32
N GLY A 66 9.43 2.75 -8.58
CA GLY A 66 10.62 2.17 -9.19
C GLY A 66 11.94 2.57 -8.52
N THR A 67 11.99 3.71 -7.83
CA THR A 67 13.19 4.14 -7.08
C THR A 67 13.35 3.42 -5.74
N LEU A 68 12.28 2.83 -5.20
CA LEU A 68 12.29 2.15 -3.89
C LEU A 68 12.49 0.63 -3.96
N HIS A 69 12.47 0.04 -5.15
CA HIS A 69 12.80 -1.37 -5.40
C HIS A 69 14.24 -1.52 -5.89
#